data_AF-A0A4R6Z7T9-F1
#
_entry.id   AF-A0A4R6Z7T9-F1
#
_cell.length_a   1.000
_cell.length_b   1.000
_cell.length_c   1.000
_cell.angle_alpha   90.00
_cell.angle_beta   90.00
_cell.angle_gamma   90.00
#
_symmetry.space_group_name_H-M   'P 1'
#
loop_
_entity.id
_entity.type
_entity.pdbx_description
1 polymer ?
#
loop_
_entity_poly.entity_id
_entity_poly.type
_entity_poly.pdbx_seq_one_letter_code
_entity_poly.pdbx_strand_id
1 'polypeptide(L)'
;MPANFAPGPLGQDSTESRGRIDRGTLARVATPQPTQLAANAPPPQVKPTAVNPPHVTKFFDALYDVLKKLADELGINEDYILALSSYESGWYNPHNSGLCNPFGLTKAGGNNLAYASPKAAADYWKTQFGPQVRGVTSIKSFTDGLLGKPHVYNSVNPKWASNVQAQYATIVKRKPIWLAQRVKKKT
;
A
#
# COMPACT_ATOMS: atom_id res chain seq x y z
N MET A 1 -24.49 -9.45 16.80
CA MET A 1 -24.38 -8.22 17.61
C MET A 1 -23.74 -7.13 16.74
N PRO A 2 -24.52 -6.30 16.04
CA PRO A 2 -23.98 -5.24 15.19
C PRO A 2 -23.67 -3.99 16.03
N ALA A 3 -22.48 -3.41 15.87
CA ALA A 3 -22.13 -2.14 16.49
C ALA A 3 -22.49 -1.00 15.54
N ASN A 4 -23.54 -0.28 15.94
CA ASN A 4 -24.00 1.00 15.43
C ASN A 4 -23.06 2.12 15.92
N PHE A 5 -22.67 3.07 15.06
CA PHE A 5 -22.27 4.42 15.45
C PHE A 5 -22.83 5.45 14.45
N ALA A 6 -23.21 6.61 14.98
CA ALA A 6 -24.44 7.38 14.72
C ALA A 6 -24.39 8.45 13.57
N PRO A 7 -25.52 9.12 13.23
CA PRO A 7 -25.78 9.77 11.92
C PRO A 7 -25.82 11.33 11.90
N GLY A 8 -25.68 11.90 10.69
CA GLY A 8 -26.30 13.17 10.21
C GLY A 8 -25.43 14.46 10.18
N PRO A 9 -25.76 15.48 9.34
CA PRO A 9 -27.01 15.67 8.59
C PRO A 9 -26.88 15.80 7.04
N LEU A 10 -28.03 15.63 6.39
CA LEU A 10 -28.38 15.97 5.00
C LEU A 10 -28.77 17.46 4.88
N GLY A 11 -28.53 18.10 3.72
CA GLY A 11 -29.15 19.37 3.38
C GLY A 11 -28.57 20.14 2.18
N GLN A 12 -29.20 19.96 1.01
CA GLN A 12 -29.56 20.92 -0.07
C GLN A 12 -28.42 21.70 -0.79
N ASP A 13 -28.19 21.60 -2.11
CA ASP A 13 -28.97 21.89 -3.35
C ASP A 13 -28.55 23.22 -3.99
N SER A 14 -28.62 23.27 -5.33
CA SER A 14 -28.66 24.44 -6.23
C SER A 14 -27.37 24.88 -6.98
N THR A 15 -27.27 24.40 -8.21
CA THR A 15 -27.21 25.14 -9.51
C THR A 15 -26.10 26.15 -9.89
N GLU A 16 -25.70 26.00 -11.16
CA GLU A 16 -25.14 26.98 -12.12
C GLU A 16 -23.73 27.53 -11.85
N SER A 17 -22.82 27.58 -12.83
CA SER A 17 -22.99 28.40 -14.04
C SER A 17 -22.06 27.99 -15.19
N ARG A 18 -22.58 28.20 -16.40
CA ARG A 18 -21.93 28.05 -17.70
C ARG A 18 -20.91 29.18 -17.92
N GLY A 19 -19.75 28.84 -18.47
CA GLY A 19 -18.79 29.79 -19.03
C GLY A 19 -18.17 29.22 -20.30
N ARG A 20 -18.73 29.59 -21.45
CA ARG A 20 -18.20 29.36 -22.80
C ARG A 20 -17.58 30.66 -23.28
N ILE A 21 -16.31 30.63 -23.66
CA ILE A 21 -15.59 31.55 -24.56
C ILE A 21 -14.17 30.97 -24.71
N ASP A 22 -13.44 31.06 -25.79
CA ASP A 22 -13.74 31.22 -27.21
C ASP A 22 -12.47 30.78 -27.96
N ARG A 23 -12.59 30.63 -29.27
CA ARG A 23 -11.54 30.20 -30.20
C ARG A 23 -10.29 31.09 -30.14
N GLY A 24 -9.12 30.44 -30.19
CA GLY A 24 -7.83 31.08 -30.43
C GLY A 24 -6.84 30.12 -31.08
N THR A 25 -6.91 30.01 -32.41
CA THR A 25 -5.92 29.32 -33.25
C THR A 25 -4.63 30.13 -33.28
N LEU A 26 -3.53 29.62 -32.71
CA LEU A 26 -2.18 30.11 -33.01
C LEU A 26 -1.17 28.95 -33.05
N ALA A 27 -0.61 28.78 -34.26
CA ALA A 27 0.71 28.28 -34.63
C ALA A 27 1.32 27.09 -33.86
N ARG A 28 1.34 25.93 -34.54
CA ARG A 28 2.27 24.82 -34.26
C ARG A 28 3.70 25.26 -34.58
N VAL A 29 4.50 25.56 -33.56
CA VAL A 29 5.96 25.52 -33.66
C VAL A 29 6.37 24.06 -33.44
N ALA A 30 6.90 23.43 -34.48
CA ALA A 30 7.48 22.10 -34.40
C ALA A 30 8.78 22.16 -33.58
N THR A 31 8.72 21.73 -32.33
CA THR A 31 9.91 21.46 -31.51
C THR A 31 10.60 20.21 -32.09
N PRO A 32 11.92 20.22 -32.33
CA PRO A 32 12.63 18.99 -32.68
C PRO A 32 12.54 17.99 -31.52
N GLN A 33 12.05 16.80 -31.86
CA GLN A 33 12.00 15.62 -31.01
C GLN A 33 13.42 15.28 -30.52
N PRO A 34 13.67 15.12 -29.21
CA PRO A 34 14.89 14.48 -28.76
C PRO A 34 14.88 13.03 -29.22
N THR A 35 15.92 12.67 -29.95
CA THR A 35 16.25 11.36 -30.51
C THR A 35 15.94 10.23 -29.52
N GLN A 36 15.06 9.32 -29.92
CA GLN A 36 14.88 8.01 -29.29
C GLN A 36 16.16 7.19 -29.49
N LEU A 37 17.11 7.28 -28.57
CA LEU A 37 18.33 6.46 -28.57
C LEU A 37 18.72 6.12 -27.13
N ALA A 38 17.89 5.32 -26.45
CA ALA A 38 18.24 4.64 -25.21
C ALA A 38 17.26 3.50 -24.88
N ALA A 39 16.93 2.62 -25.83
CA ALA A 39 16.02 1.49 -25.56
C ALA A 39 16.74 0.14 -25.26
N ASN A 40 18.07 0.07 -25.31
CA ASN A 40 18.82 -1.19 -25.15
C ASN A 40 19.98 -1.12 -24.15
N ALA A 41 19.96 -0.19 -23.19
CA ALA A 41 20.88 -0.29 -22.06
C ALA A 41 20.46 -1.49 -21.18
N PRO A 42 21.35 -2.46 -20.89
CA PRO A 42 21.07 -3.45 -19.85
C PRO A 42 20.72 -2.69 -18.56
N PRO A 43 19.74 -3.18 -17.77
CA PRO A 43 19.37 -2.52 -16.53
C PRO A 43 20.63 -2.26 -15.70
N PRO A 44 20.79 -1.07 -15.09
CA PRO A 44 21.98 -0.74 -14.32
C PRO A 44 22.27 -1.88 -13.36
N GLN A 45 23.43 -2.51 -13.54
CA GLN A 45 23.87 -3.59 -12.67
C GLN A 45 23.95 -3.03 -11.25
N VAL A 46 23.02 -3.48 -10.41
CA VAL A 46 22.99 -3.11 -9.00
C VAL A 46 24.31 -3.56 -8.39
N LYS A 47 25.11 -2.62 -7.88
CA LYS A 47 26.35 -2.95 -7.15
C LYS A 47 26.07 -4.08 -6.15
N PRO A 48 26.84 -5.18 -6.16
CA PRO A 48 26.58 -6.35 -5.33
C PRO A 48 27.07 -6.10 -3.89
N THR A 49 26.38 -5.25 -3.12
CA THR A 49 26.61 -5.09 -1.66
C THR A 49 25.40 -4.55 -0.88
N ALA A 50 24.25 -4.28 -1.51
CA ALA A 50 23.10 -3.79 -0.76
C ALA A 50 22.55 -4.89 0.17
N VAL A 51 22.67 -4.69 1.48
CA VAL A 51 22.09 -5.55 2.52
C VAL A 51 20.94 -4.80 3.19
N ASN A 52 19.85 -5.51 3.50
CA ASN A 52 18.74 -4.94 4.25
C ASN A 52 19.11 -4.78 5.74
N PRO A 53 18.66 -3.71 6.41
CA PRO A 53 18.73 -3.64 7.86
C PRO A 53 18.10 -4.88 8.51
N PRO A 54 18.61 -5.36 9.66
CA PRO A 54 18.13 -6.61 10.26
C PRO A 54 16.61 -6.63 10.53
N HIS A 55 16.00 -5.51 10.93
CA HIS A 55 14.56 -5.45 11.16
C HIS A 55 13.73 -5.62 9.87
N VAL A 56 14.22 -5.10 8.75
CA VAL A 56 13.60 -5.28 7.42
C VAL A 56 13.67 -6.75 6.99
N THR A 57 14.81 -7.40 7.19
CA THR A 57 14.95 -8.84 6.90
C THR A 57 14.02 -9.68 7.77
N LYS A 58 13.96 -9.40 9.09
CA LYS A 58 13.03 -10.08 10.01
C LYS A 58 11.57 -9.90 9.61
N PHE A 59 11.18 -8.71 9.17
CA PHE A 59 9.84 -8.44 8.64
C PHE A 59 9.51 -9.38 7.47
N PHE A 60 10.37 -9.45 6.46
CA PHE A 60 10.13 -10.32 5.31
C PHE A 60 10.16 -11.80 5.67
N ASP A 61 11.14 -12.23 6.49
CA ASP A 61 11.25 -13.62 6.96
C ASP A 61 9.97 -14.06 7.70
N ALA A 62 9.36 -13.17 8.50
CA ALA A 62 8.19 -13.48 9.29
C ALA A 62 6.86 -13.43 8.50
N LEU A 63 6.73 -12.49 7.56
CA LEU A 63 5.42 -12.13 7.01
C LEU A 63 5.27 -12.33 5.50
N TYR A 64 6.37 -12.46 4.74
CA TYR A 64 6.30 -12.40 3.28
C TYR A 64 5.33 -13.42 2.69
N ASP A 65 5.42 -14.69 3.08
CA ASP A 65 4.59 -15.74 2.49
C ASP A 65 3.09 -15.56 2.85
N VAL A 66 2.79 -15.08 4.07
CA VAL A 66 1.41 -14.80 4.50
C VAL A 66 0.82 -13.61 3.72
N LEU A 67 1.58 -12.52 3.61
CA LEU A 67 1.13 -11.29 2.97
C LEU A 67 1.07 -11.42 1.44
N LYS A 68 2.00 -12.18 0.85
CA LYS A 68 1.93 -12.55 -0.56
C LYS A 68 0.66 -13.34 -0.84
N LYS A 69 0.34 -14.36 -0.04
CA LYS A 69 -0.89 -15.15 -0.22
C LYS A 69 -2.15 -14.27 -0.13
N LEU A 70 -2.20 -13.35 0.83
CA LEU A 70 -3.30 -12.38 0.93
C LEU A 70 -3.44 -11.53 -0.34
N ALA A 71 -2.33 -11.02 -0.88
CA ALA A 71 -2.35 -10.24 -2.11
C ALA A 71 -2.81 -11.06 -3.32
N ASP A 72 -2.35 -12.30 -3.44
CA ASP A 72 -2.76 -13.24 -4.50
C ASP A 72 -4.28 -13.50 -4.43
N GLU A 73 -4.84 -13.73 -3.23
CA GLU A 73 -6.29 -13.91 -3.01
C GLU A 73 -7.12 -12.67 -3.34
N LEU A 74 -6.51 -11.48 -3.30
CA LEU A 74 -7.15 -10.21 -3.64
C LEU A 74 -6.90 -9.79 -5.09
N GLY A 75 -6.06 -10.50 -5.84
CA GLY A 75 -5.67 -10.13 -7.20
C GLY A 75 -4.97 -8.77 -7.27
N ILE A 76 -4.13 -8.45 -6.29
CA ILE A 76 -3.37 -7.19 -6.22
C ILE A 76 -1.87 -7.45 -6.16
N ASN A 77 -1.07 -6.42 -6.42
CA ASN A 77 0.39 -6.51 -6.25
C ASN A 77 0.74 -6.70 -4.76
N GLU A 78 1.57 -7.70 -4.44
CA GLU A 78 1.93 -7.99 -3.05
C GLU A 78 2.67 -6.85 -2.35
N ASP A 79 3.35 -6.00 -3.11
CA ASP A 79 4.06 -4.84 -2.57
C ASP A 79 3.11 -3.82 -1.95
N TYR A 80 1.82 -3.81 -2.31
CA TYR A 80 0.83 -2.91 -1.69
C TYR A 80 0.52 -3.34 -0.26
N ILE A 81 0.31 -4.64 -0.03
CA ILE A 81 0.06 -5.20 1.30
C ILE A 81 1.33 -5.14 2.16
N LEU A 82 2.50 -5.42 1.57
CA LEU A 82 3.78 -5.28 2.28
C LEU A 82 4.05 -3.83 2.68
N ALA A 83 3.71 -2.86 1.82
CA ALA A 83 3.85 -1.44 2.13
C ALA A 83 2.95 -1.03 3.30
N LEU A 84 1.66 -1.40 3.24
CA LEU A 84 0.73 -1.14 4.33
C LEU A 84 1.21 -1.76 5.63
N SER A 85 1.50 -3.07 5.63
CA SER A 85 1.92 -3.80 6.82
C SER A 85 3.19 -3.22 7.43
N SER A 86 4.22 -2.96 6.63
CA SER A 86 5.47 -2.38 7.13
C SER A 86 5.32 -0.96 7.67
N TYR A 87 4.46 -0.14 7.06
CA TYR A 87 4.15 1.20 7.56
C TYR A 87 3.42 1.13 8.92
N GLU A 88 2.31 0.40 8.98
CA GLU A 88 1.43 0.36 10.17
C GLU A 88 2.10 -0.33 11.36
N SER A 89 2.82 -1.43 11.12
CA SER A 89 3.46 -2.20 12.19
C SER A 89 4.87 -1.74 12.55
N GLY A 90 5.38 -0.73 11.84
CA GLY A 90 6.77 -0.27 11.96
C GLY A 90 7.76 -1.40 11.65
N TRP A 91 7.62 -2.04 10.49
CA TRP A 91 8.36 -3.24 10.08
C TRP A 91 8.18 -4.42 11.04
N TYR A 92 6.95 -4.65 11.49
CA TYR A 92 6.59 -5.72 12.41
C TYR A 92 7.46 -5.74 13.66
N ASN A 93 7.49 -4.58 14.33
CA ASN A 93 8.28 -4.33 15.52
C ASN A 93 7.96 -5.33 16.67
N PRO A 94 8.74 -5.35 17.77
CA PRO A 94 8.53 -6.31 18.86
C PRO A 94 7.11 -6.33 19.44
N HIS A 95 6.45 -5.18 19.52
CA HIS A 95 5.07 -5.10 20.01
C HIS A 95 4.10 -5.80 19.06
N ASN A 96 4.14 -5.46 17.77
CA ASN A 96 3.25 -6.04 16.77
C ASN A 96 3.52 -7.53 16.52
N SER A 97 4.78 -7.96 16.61
CA SER A 97 5.13 -9.37 16.49
C SER A 97 4.67 -10.21 17.67
N GLY A 98 4.75 -9.69 18.90
CA GLY A 98 4.17 -10.33 20.09
C GLY A 98 2.65 -10.49 20.03
N LEU A 99 1.96 -9.61 19.28
CA LEU A 99 0.50 -9.65 19.09
C LEU A 99 0.05 -10.35 17.81
N CYS A 100 0.98 -10.84 17.00
CA CYS A 100 0.70 -11.35 15.66
C CYS A 100 -0.11 -10.36 14.79
N ASN A 101 0.17 -9.06 14.91
CA ASN A 101 -0.59 -7.98 14.28
C ASN A 101 0.23 -7.26 13.19
N PRO A 102 0.28 -7.80 11.95
CA PRO A 102 1.04 -7.22 10.86
C PRO A 102 0.50 -5.87 10.37
N PHE A 103 -0.71 -5.47 10.76
CA PHE A 103 -1.38 -4.27 10.25
C PHE A 103 -1.59 -3.18 11.31
N GLY A 104 -1.04 -3.34 12.52
CA GLY A 104 -1.17 -2.36 13.60
C GLY A 104 -2.62 -2.06 13.98
N LEU A 105 -3.55 -2.99 13.76
CA LEU A 105 -4.98 -2.73 13.96
C LEU A 105 -5.28 -2.58 15.45
N THR A 106 -6.11 -1.57 15.79
CA THR A 106 -6.53 -1.26 17.16
C THR A 106 -8.02 -1.50 17.36
N LYS A 107 -8.44 -1.65 18.62
CA LYS A 107 -9.86 -1.61 19.00
C LYS A 107 -10.33 -0.15 19.04
N ALA A 108 -10.76 0.37 17.88
CA ALA A 108 -11.29 1.73 17.73
C ALA A 108 -10.36 2.83 18.26
N GLY A 109 -9.05 2.75 17.98
CA GLY A 109 -8.05 3.70 18.48
C GLY A 109 -7.55 3.41 19.90
N GLY A 110 -8.08 2.38 20.56
CA GLY A 110 -7.57 1.87 21.84
C GLY A 110 -6.44 0.85 21.66
N ASN A 111 -6.45 -0.21 22.48
CA ASN A 111 -5.40 -1.23 22.46
C ASN A 111 -5.27 -1.92 21.09
N ASN A 112 -4.03 -2.28 20.75
CA ASN A 112 -3.76 -3.13 19.59
C ASN A 112 -4.46 -4.49 19.74
N LEU A 113 -5.00 -4.97 18.62
CA LEU A 113 -5.61 -6.28 18.54
C LEU A 113 -4.53 -7.36 18.59
N ALA A 114 -4.81 -8.43 19.33
CA ALA A 114 -3.99 -9.64 19.37
C ALA A 114 -4.64 -10.73 18.52
N TYR A 115 -3.84 -11.49 17.80
CA TYR A 115 -4.29 -12.58 16.95
C TYR A 115 -3.55 -13.88 17.30
N ALA A 116 -4.16 -15.02 16.99
CA ALA A 116 -3.53 -16.32 17.19
C ALA A 116 -2.34 -16.57 16.24
N SER A 117 -2.30 -15.88 15.10
CA SER A 117 -1.20 -15.95 14.14
C SER A 117 -1.27 -14.77 13.17
N PRO A 118 -0.18 -14.46 12.44
CA PRO A 118 -0.21 -13.45 11.37
C PRO A 118 -1.23 -13.78 10.28
N LYS A 119 -1.48 -15.07 10.02
CA LYS A 119 -2.52 -15.50 9.09
C LYS A 119 -3.92 -15.12 9.59
N ALA A 120 -4.21 -15.32 10.87
CA ALA A 120 -5.50 -14.94 11.44
C ALA A 120 -5.73 -13.41 11.33
N ALA A 121 -4.69 -12.61 11.53
CA ALA A 121 -4.76 -11.17 11.32
C ALA A 121 -4.98 -10.81 9.84
N ALA A 122 -4.32 -11.51 8.91
CA ALA A 122 -4.53 -11.34 7.47
C ALA A 122 -5.95 -11.72 7.03
N ASP A 123 -6.51 -12.81 7.56
CA ASP A 123 -7.89 -13.22 7.28
C ASP A 123 -8.91 -12.20 7.81
N TYR A 124 -8.66 -11.66 9.01
CA TYR A 124 -9.46 -10.56 9.58
C TYR A 124 -9.39 -9.31 8.69
N TRP A 125 -8.18 -8.86 8.37
CA TRP A 125 -7.97 -7.68 7.51
C TRP A 125 -8.64 -7.85 6.15
N LYS A 126 -8.51 -9.03 5.53
CA LYS A 126 -9.16 -9.38 4.25
C LYS A 126 -10.67 -9.25 4.32
N THR A 127 -11.27 -9.69 5.42
CA THR A 127 -12.73 -9.64 5.63
C THR A 127 -13.21 -8.20 5.74
N GLN A 128 -12.45 -7.34 6.44
CA GLN A 128 -12.84 -5.94 6.66
C GLN A 128 -12.58 -5.06 5.43
N PHE A 129 -11.40 -5.16 4.81
CA PHE A 129 -10.93 -4.20 3.82
C PHE A 129 -10.71 -4.79 2.42
N GLY A 130 -10.60 -6.12 2.32
CA GLY A 130 -10.36 -6.82 1.05
C GLY A 130 -11.37 -6.48 -0.05
N PRO A 131 -12.70 -6.36 0.22
CA PRO A 131 -13.67 -5.96 -0.80
C PRO A 131 -13.38 -4.60 -1.45
N GLN A 132 -12.81 -3.64 -0.71
CA GLN A 132 -12.56 -2.27 -1.19
C GLN A 132 -11.32 -2.15 -2.09
N VAL A 133 -10.42 -3.14 -2.02
CA VAL A 133 -9.12 -3.08 -2.72
C VAL A 133 -8.92 -4.22 -3.71
N ARG A 134 -9.90 -5.13 -3.85
CA ARG A 134 -9.77 -6.28 -4.76
C ARG A 134 -9.52 -5.82 -6.20
N GLY A 135 -8.51 -6.39 -6.85
CA GLY A 135 -8.19 -6.15 -8.25
C GLY A 135 -7.61 -4.77 -8.58
N VAL A 136 -7.33 -3.91 -7.59
CA VAL A 136 -6.73 -2.59 -7.87
C VAL A 136 -5.31 -2.74 -8.42
N THR A 137 -4.99 -1.93 -9.43
CA THR A 137 -3.77 -2.06 -10.23
C THR A 137 -2.72 -0.99 -9.93
N SER A 138 -2.97 -0.11 -8.96
CA SER A 138 -2.02 0.93 -8.54
C SER A 138 -2.04 1.12 -7.03
N ILE A 139 -0.89 1.53 -6.46
CA ILE A 139 -0.80 1.86 -5.03
C ILE A 139 -1.70 3.03 -4.65
N LYS A 140 -1.93 3.97 -5.58
CA LYS A 140 -2.87 5.07 -5.38
C LYS A 140 -4.30 4.53 -5.23
N SER A 141 -4.77 3.73 -6.18
CA SER A 141 -6.10 3.10 -6.11
C SER A 141 -6.27 2.20 -4.89
N PHE A 142 -5.21 1.51 -4.47
CA PHE A 142 -5.19 0.73 -3.23
C PHE A 142 -5.42 1.60 -1.99
N THR A 143 -4.65 2.69 -1.84
CA THR A 143 -4.80 3.61 -0.71
C THR A 143 -6.12 4.38 -0.76
N ASP A 144 -6.57 4.83 -1.93
CA ASP A 144 -7.88 5.46 -2.12
C ASP A 144 -9.03 4.50 -1.73
N GLY A 145 -8.94 3.23 -2.11
CA GLY A 145 -9.92 2.20 -1.76
C GLY A 145 -10.03 1.99 -0.24
N LEU A 146 -8.91 1.99 0.47
CA LEU A 146 -8.86 1.89 1.93
C LEU A 146 -9.40 3.14 2.65
N LEU A 147 -9.35 4.30 2.01
CA LEU A 147 -9.99 5.52 2.52
C LEU A 147 -11.48 5.61 2.16
N GLY A 148 -11.98 4.70 1.33
CA GLY A 148 -13.37 4.60 0.91
C GLY A 148 -14.31 4.00 1.96
N LYS A 149 -15.59 3.92 1.59
CA LYS A 149 -16.64 3.23 2.35
C LYS A 149 -16.78 1.77 1.88
N PRO A 150 -17.31 0.85 2.71
CA PRO A 150 -17.95 1.08 4.01
C PRO A 150 -16.98 1.23 5.19
N HIS A 151 -15.74 0.73 5.08
CA HIS A 151 -14.76 0.81 6.16
C HIS A 151 -13.61 1.75 5.79
N VAL A 152 -13.53 2.87 6.50
CA VAL A 152 -12.44 3.84 6.32
C VAL A 152 -11.27 3.41 7.20
N TYR A 153 -10.14 3.06 6.58
CA TYR A 153 -8.95 2.55 7.26
C TYR A 153 -8.29 3.60 8.15
N ASN A 154 -8.18 4.84 7.66
CA ASN A 154 -7.62 5.96 8.41
C ASN A 154 -8.29 7.28 8.00
N SER A 155 -9.05 7.91 8.90
CA SER A 155 -9.68 9.22 8.66
C SER A 155 -8.97 10.37 9.37
N VAL A 156 -7.95 10.08 10.19
CA VAL A 156 -7.34 11.05 11.10
C VAL A 156 -6.11 11.70 10.48
N ASN A 157 -5.26 10.93 9.80
CA ASN A 157 -4.03 11.44 9.23
C ASN A 157 -4.20 11.77 7.73
N PRO A 158 -4.23 13.05 7.34
CA PRO A 158 -4.41 13.43 5.93
C PRO A 158 -3.21 13.03 5.04
N LYS A 159 -2.05 12.72 5.62
CA LYS A 159 -0.85 12.24 4.91
C LYS A 159 -0.74 10.72 4.89
N TRP A 160 -1.73 10.00 5.40
CA TRP A 160 -1.65 8.55 5.51
C TRP A 160 -1.40 7.87 4.16
N ALA A 161 -2.19 8.22 3.13
CA ALA A 161 -2.05 7.63 1.81
C ALA A 161 -0.68 7.91 1.19
N SER A 162 -0.19 9.16 1.26
CA SER A 162 1.12 9.52 0.73
C SER A 162 2.27 8.84 1.47
N ASN A 163 2.15 8.64 2.79
CA ASN A 163 3.13 7.90 3.58
C ASN A 163 3.17 6.41 3.19
N VAL A 164 2.02 5.76 3.01
CA VAL A 164 1.96 4.36 2.53
C VAL A 164 2.53 4.23 1.11
N GLN A 165 2.26 5.20 0.24
CA GLN A 165 2.84 5.24 -1.11
C GLN A 165 4.37 5.43 -1.08
N ALA A 166 4.89 6.26 -0.17
CA ALA A 166 6.33 6.38 0.05
C ALA A 166 6.94 5.08 0.61
N GLN A 167 6.22 4.40 1.50
CA GLN A 167 6.61 3.09 2.02
C GLN A 167 6.66 2.03 0.90
N TYR A 168 5.74 2.07 -0.06
CA TYR A 168 5.77 1.20 -1.25
C TYR A 168 7.08 1.33 -2.04
N ALA A 169 7.58 2.55 -2.26
CA ALA A 169 8.90 2.73 -2.89
C ALA A 169 10.03 2.07 -2.09
N THR A 170 9.92 2.05 -0.75
CA THR A 170 10.87 1.35 0.11
C THR A 170 10.76 -0.17 -0.03
N ILE A 171 9.54 -0.73 -0.13
CA ILE A 171 9.34 -2.16 -0.39
C ILE A 171 9.95 -2.58 -1.73
N VAL A 172 9.67 -1.84 -2.80
CA VAL A 172 10.21 -2.10 -4.15
C VAL A 172 11.74 -2.14 -4.14
N LYS A 173 12.39 -1.28 -3.34
CA LYS A 173 13.85 -1.29 -3.16
C LYS A 173 14.34 -2.47 -2.32
N ARG A 174 13.64 -2.84 -1.24
CA ARG A 174 14.14 -3.77 -0.21
C ARG A 174 13.79 -5.24 -0.49
N LYS A 175 12.63 -5.52 -1.11
CA LYS A 175 12.18 -6.89 -1.41
C LYS A 175 13.17 -7.65 -2.31
N PRO A 176 13.69 -7.10 -3.42
CA PRO A 176 14.63 -7.83 -4.28
C PRO A 176 15.93 -8.22 -3.56
N ILE A 177 16.44 -7.34 -2.68
CA ILE A 177 17.63 -7.62 -1.86
C ILE A 177 17.37 -8.83 -0.95
N TRP A 178 16.21 -8.86 -0.28
CA TRP A 178 15.84 -9.98 0.58
C TRP A 178 15.63 -11.28 -0.21
N LEU A 179 14.94 -11.24 -1.36
CA LEU A 179 14.74 -12.41 -2.21
C LEU A 179 16.08 -13.04 -2.63
N ALA A 180 17.04 -12.21 -3.06
CA ALA A 180 18.38 -12.67 -3.41
C ALA A 180 19.12 -13.34 -2.23
N GLN A 181 18.91 -12.86 -1.01
CA GLN A 181 19.46 -13.46 0.21
C GLN A 181 18.74 -14.76 0.61
N ARG A 182 17.41 -14.82 0.43
CA ARG A 182 16.59 -16.00 0.73
C ARG A 182 17.00 -17.20 -0.12
N VAL A 183 17.31 -16.98 -1.40
CA VAL A 183 17.75 -18.04 -2.32
C VAL A 183 19.10 -18.63 -1.88
N LYS A 184 20.07 -17.77 -1.54
CA LYS A 184 21.41 -18.20 -1.07
C LYS A 184 21.41 -19.05 0.20
N LYS A 185 20.41 -18.88 1.07
CA LYS A 185 20.29 -19.69 2.29
C LYS A 185 19.74 -21.10 2.04
N LYS A 186 19.16 -21.36 0.87
CA LYS A 186 18.55 -22.66 0.52
C LYS A 186 19.48 -23.58 -0.27
N THR A 187 20.64 -23.07 -0.68
CA THR A 187 21.73 -23.80 -1.36
C THR A 187 22.83 -24.11 -0.38
#